data_AF-A0A940UW99-F1
#
_entry.id   AF-A0A940UW99-F1
#
_cell.length_a   1.000
_cell.length_b   1.000
_cell.length_c   1.000
_cell.angle_alpha   90.00
_cell.angle_beta   90.00
_cell.angle_gamma   90.00
#
_symmetry.space_group_name_H-M   'P 1'
#
loop_
_entity.id
_entity.type
_entity.pdbx_description
1 polymer ?
#
loop_
_entity_poly.entity_id
_entity_poly.type
_entity_poly.pdbx_seq_one_letter_code
_entity_poly.pdbx_strand_id
1 'polypeptide(L)'
;MKRISSVIVTIFFLVVITSLSINAEQGGENKKMKTNYPELTATIETSKGDIHVRLFPNQAPLTVLSFVNLAKRGFYDNLTFHRVIPNFVIQGGCPLGTGTGGPGYRF
;
A
#
# COMPACT_ATOMS: atom_id res chain seq x y z
N MET A 1 -26.88 29.57 48.91
CA MET A 1 -25.87 29.88 47.86
C MET A 1 -25.14 28.66 47.27
N LYS A 2 -25.04 27.50 47.95
CA LYS A 2 -24.28 26.33 47.45
C LYS A 2 -24.89 25.59 46.24
N ARG A 3 -26.23 25.61 46.06
CA ARG A 3 -26.91 24.86 44.99
C ARG A 3 -26.85 25.53 43.62
N ILE A 4 -26.85 26.87 43.56
CA ILE A 4 -26.83 27.63 42.31
C ILE A 4 -25.43 27.56 41.65
N SER A 5 -24.36 27.62 42.46
CA SER A 5 -22.99 27.45 41.98
C SER A 5 -22.73 26.07 41.37
N SER A 6 -23.26 25.00 41.99
CA SER A 6 -23.12 23.63 41.45
C SER A 6 -23.84 23.46 40.11
N VAL A 7 -25.04 24.02 39.94
CA VAL A 7 -25.82 23.93 38.70
C VAL A 7 -25.13 24.68 37.55
N ILE A 8 -24.57 25.85 37.82
CA ILE A 8 -23.84 26.64 36.82
C ILE A 8 -22.56 25.92 36.38
N VAL A 9 -21.82 25.32 37.32
CA VAL A 9 -20.60 24.55 37.00
C VAL A 9 -20.94 23.29 36.19
N THR A 10 -22.03 22.59 36.51
CA THR A 10 -22.46 21.40 35.75
C THR A 10 -22.91 21.76 34.33
N ILE A 11 -23.67 22.86 34.16
CA ILE A 11 -24.10 23.33 32.83
C ILE A 11 -22.89 23.77 31.99
N PHE A 12 -21.93 24.47 32.60
CA PHE A 12 -20.71 24.88 31.91
C PHE A 12 -19.89 23.68 31.44
N PHE A 13 -19.76 22.64 32.28
CA PHE A 13 -19.05 21.41 31.92
C PHE A 13 -19.76 20.64 30.80
N LEU A 14 -21.10 20.61 30.79
CA LEU A 14 -21.89 19.94 29.77
C LEU A 14 -21.77 20.63 28.39
N VAL A 15 -21.78 21.97 28.37
CA VAL A 15 -21.62 22.76 27.14
C VAL A 15 -20.23 22.58 26.51
N VAL A 16 -19.17 22.51 27.35
CA VAL A 16 -17.80 22.25 26.88
C VAL A 16 -17.64 20.85 26.29
N ILE A 17 -18.30 19.83 26.85
CA ILE A 17 -18.25 18.46 26.30
C ILE A 17 -18.97 18.38 24.94
N THR A 18 -20.08 19.08 24.78
CA THR A 18 -20.80 19.10 23.49
C THR A 18 -20.02 19.84 22.39
N SER A 19 -19.31 20.92 22.70
CA SER A 19 -18.53 21.67 21.72
C SER A 19 -17.23 20.97 21.31
N LEU A 20 -16.65 20.13 22.17
CA LEU A 20 -15.53 19.25 21.78
C LEU A 20 -15.97 18.18 20.75
N SER A 21 -17.21 17.69 20.85
CA SER A 21 -17.71 16.61 19.99
C SER A 21 -18.11 17.09 18.59
N ILE A 22 -18.33 18.40 18.39
CA ILE A 22 -18.75 18.98 17.10
C ILE A 22 -17.56 19.17 16.13
N ASN A 23 -16.31 19.07 16.59
CA ASN A 23 -15.13 19.27 15.74
C ASN A 23 -14.55 17.98 15.14
N ALA A 24 -15.25 16.84 15.24
CA ALA A 24 -14.77 15.54 14.81
C ALA A 24 -15.47 14.96 13.57
N GLU A 25 -15.99 15.82 12.68
CA GLU A 25 -16.42 15.42 11.33
C GLU A 25 -15.79 16.33 10.27
N GLN A 26 -14.47 16.20 10.10
CA GLN A 26 -13.84 16.54 8.83
C GLN A 26 -13.67 15.23 8.05
N GLY A 27 -14.78 14.77 7.47
CA GLY A 27 -14.77 13.81 6.38
C GLY A 27 -14.07 14.44 5.18
N GLY A 28 -12.73 14.40 5.19
CA GLY A 28 -11.93 14.79 4.05
C GLY A 28 -12.22 13.84 2.91
N GLU A 29 -12.77 14.36 1.81
CA GLU A 29 -12.64 13.71 0.51
C GLU A 29 -11.16 13.32 0.35
N ASN A 30 -10.88 12.02 0.25
CA ASN A 30 -9.56 11.53 -0.09
C ASN A 30 -9.32 11.92 -1.56
N LYS A 31 -8.89 13.16 -1.76
CA LYS A 31 -8.45 13.66 -3.06
C LYS A 31 -7.24 12.81 -3.41
N LYS A 32 -7.46 11.68 -4.10
CA LYS A 32 -6.39 10.84 -4.64
C LYS A 32 -5.45 11.79 -5.36
N MET A 33 -4.30 12.06 -4.76
CA MET A 33 -3.27 12.89 -5.32
C MET A 33 -2.93 12.25 -6.67
N LYS A 34 -3.27 12.92 -7.78
CA LYS A 34 -2.86 12.48 -9.11
C LYS A 34 -1.35 12.74 -9.21
N THR A 35 -0.57 11.81 -8.66
CA THR A 35 0.88 11.81 -8.81
C THR A 35 1.20 11.48 -10.26
N ASN A 36 1.87 12.40 -10.94
CA ASN A 36 2.33 12.14 -12.30
C ASN A 36 3.62 11.32 -12.22
N TYR A 37 3.50 9.99 -12.28
CA TYR A 37 4.66 9.12 -12.39
C TYR A 37 5.14 9.05 -13.85
N PRO A 38 6.47 9.00 -14.10
CA PRO A 38 6.99 8.70 -15.42
C PRO A 38 6.50 7.32 -15.89
N GLU A 39 6.52 7.07 -17.19
CA GLU A 39 6.27 5.72 -17.70
C GLU A 39 7.35 4.78 -17.14
N LEU A 40 6.91 3.76 -16.39
CA LEU A 40 7.78 2.76 -15.80
C LEU A 40 7.62 1.45 -16.54
N THR A 41 8.73 0.94 -17.06
CA THR A 41 8.82 -0.36 -17.72
C THR A 41 9.89 -1.20 -17.03
N ALA A 42 9.76 -2.52 -17.15
CA ALA A 42 10.78 -3.48 -16.75
C ALA A 42 10.92 -4.55 -17.83
N THR A 43 12.14 -5.03 -18.01
CA THR A 43 12.45 -6.19 -18.85
C THR A 43 12.85 -7.32 -17.93
N ILE A 44 12.18 -8.45 -18.04
CA ILE A 44 12.54 -9.70 -17.36
C ILE A 44 13.26 -10.56 -18.38
N GLU A 45 14.58 -10.64 -18.25
CA GLU A 45 15.42 -11.46 -19.10
C GLU A 45 15.30 -12.92 -18.68
N THR A 46 15.04 -13.81 -19.65
CA THR A 46 14.90 -15.24 -19.38
C THR A 46 15.60 -16.07 -20.45
N SER A 47 15.90 -17.33 -20.13
CA SER A 47 16.46 -18.27 -21.11
C SER A 47 15.53 -18.61 -22.28
N LYS A 48 14.25 -18.18 -22.23
CA LYS A 48 13.25 -18.35 -23.28
C LYS A 48 12.93 -17.06 -24.03
N GLY A 49 13.69 -15.99 -23.76
CA GLY A 49 13.49 -14.67 -24.33
C GLY A 49 13.01 -13.65 -23.29
N ASP A 50 12.92 -12.40 -23.74
CA ASP A 50 12.64 -11.26 -22.87
C ASP A 50 11.14 -11.02 -22.72
N ILE A 51 10.74 -10.67 -21.51
CA ILE A 51 9.37 -10.28 -21.20
C ILE A 51 9.38 -8.80 -20.82
N HIS A 52 8.79 -7.97 -21.67
CA HIS A 52 8.64 -6.54 -21.40
C HIS A 52 7.31 -6.27 -20.69
N VAL A 53 7.37 -5.60 -19.53
CA VAL A 53 6.18 -5.24 -18.75
C VAL A 53 6.12 -3.75 -18.49
N ARG A 54 4.91 -3.19 -18.55
CA ARG A 54 4.61 -1.82 -18.11
C ARG A 54 4.07 -1.87 -16.68
N LEU A 55 4.53 -0.96 -15.84
CA LEU A 55 4.12 -0.83 -14.44
C LEU A 55 3.13 0.33 -14.28
N PHE A 56 2.14 0.16 -13.39
CA PHE A 56 1.06 1.13 -13.17
C PHE A 56 1.09 1.70 -11.75
N PRO A 57 2.05 2.60 -11.42
CA PRO A 57 2.20 3.15 -10.06
C PRO A 57 0.99 3.96 -9.60
N ASN A 58 0.21 4.53 -10.53
CA ASN A 58 -1.04 5.21 -10.22
C ASN A 58 -2.13 4.28 -9.66
N GLN A 59 -2.08 2.98 -9.99
CA GLN A 59 -3.06 1.99 -9.54
C GLN A 59 -2.59 1.27 -8.28
N ALA A 60 -1.29 0.93 -8.20
CA ALA A 60 -0.71 0.18 -7.10
C ALA A 60 0.66 0.75 -6.68
N PRO A 61 0.72 1.92 -6.04
CA PRO A 61 1.98 2.64 -5.80
C PRO A 61 2.94 1.86 -4.90
N LEU A 62 2.46 1.26 -3.81
CA LEU A 62 3.28 0.49 -2.88
C LEU A 62 3.82 -0.80 -3.50
N THR A 63 2.99 -1.48 -4.31
CA THR A 63 3.39 -2.70 -5.03
C THR A 63 4.44 -2.42 -6.08
N VAL A 64 4.26 -1.36 -6.89
CA VAL A 64 5.23 -0.96 -7.90
C VAL A 64 6.54 -0.52 -7.25
N LEU A 65 6.49 0.26 -6.17
CA LEU A 65 7.68 0.65 -5.42
C LEU A 65 8.45 -0.56 -4.89
N SER A 66 7.74 -1.52 -4.28
CA SER A 66 8.33 -2.76 -3.79
C SER A 66 9.00 -3.56 -4.92
N PHE A 67 8.32 -3.75 -6.05
CA PHE A 67 8.85 -4.51 -7.19
C PHE A 67 10.13 -3.86 -7.74
N VAL A 68 10.10 -2.54 -7.98
CA VAL A 68 11.25 -1.79 -8.50
C VAL A 68 12.43 -1.86 -7.54
N ASN A 69 12.19 -1.71 -6.23
CA ASN A 69 13.25 -1.78 -5.23
C ASN A 69 13.91 -3.15 -5.16
N LEU A 70 13.13 -4.23 -5.24
CA LEU A 70 13.66 -5.60 -5.25
C LEU A 70 14.44 -5.88 -6.54
N ALA A 71 13.90 -5.48 -7.69
CA ALA A 71 14.55 -5.64 -8.98
C ALA A 71 15.90 -4.90 -9.04
N LYS A 72 15.95 -3.65 -8.60
CA LYS A 72 17.21 -2.86 -8.57
C LYS A 72 18.28 -3.44 -7.64
N ARG A 73 17.89 -4.29 -6.69
CA ARG A 73 18.81 -4.96 -5.76
C ARG A 73 19.21 -6.37 -6.25
N GLY A 74 18.81 -6.77 -7.46
CA GLY A 74 19.09 -8.09 -8.01
C GLY A 74 18.34 -9.23 -7.31
N PHE A 75 17.27 -8.94 -6.57
CA PHE A 75 16.54 -9.96 -5.80
C PHE A 75 15.94 -11.05 -6.70
N TYR A 76 15.56 -10.70 -7.92
CA TYR A 76 14.94 -11.62 -8.88
C TYR A 76 15.96 -12.34 -9.77
N ASP A 77 17.25 -12.03 -9.63
CA ASP A 77 18.29 -12.58 -10.50
C ASP A 77 18.44 -14.08 -10.25
N ASN A 78 18.52 -14.85 -11.34
CA ASN A 78 18.63 -16.31 -11.33
C ASN A 78 17.46 -17.05 -10.66
N LEU A 79 16.32 -16.38 -10.41
CA LEU A 79 15.11 -17.06 -9.92
C LEU A 79 14.36 -17.77 -11.05
N THR A 80 13.64 -18.82 -10.68
CA THR A 80 12.85 -19.62 -11.63
C THR A 80 11.35 -19.34 -11.52
N PHE A 81 10.64 -19.60 -12.62
CA PHE A 81 9.18 -19.75 -12.60
C PHE A 81 8.82 -21.15 -12.10
N HIS A 82 8.60 -21.29 -10.80
CA HIS A 82 8.34 -22.58 -10.15
C HIS A 82 6.94 -23.13 -10.45
N ARG A 83 6.04 -22.31 -11.01
CA ARG A 83 4.70 -22.75 -11.42
C ARG A 83 4.34 -22.18 -12.79
N VAL A 84 4.14 -23.08 -13.76
CA VAL A 84 3.79 -22.76 -15.15
C VAL A 84 2.56 -23.56 -15.53
N ILE A 85 1.44 -22.87 -15.80
CA ILE A 85 0.20 -23.50 -16.27
C ILE A 85 -0.11 -22.94 -17.66
N PRO A 86 -0.01 -23.77 -18.72
CA PRO A 86 -0.34 -23.35 -20.08
C PRO A 86 -1.75 -22.74 -20.17
N ASN A 87 -1.87 -21.66 -20.93
CA ASN A 87 -3.13 -20.93 -21.15
C ASN A 87 -3.75 -20.33 -19.87
N PHE A 88 -2.97 -20.17 -18.80
CA PHE A 88 -3.45 -19.55 -17.57
C PHE A 88 -2.45 -18.54 -16.99
N VAL A 89 -1.38 -19.03 -16.34
CA VAL A 89 -0.46 -18.15 -15.62
C VAL A 89 0.91 -18.81 -15.40
N ILE A 90 1.94 -17.97 -15.34
CA ILE A 90 3.26 -18.30 -14.80
C ILE A 90 3.48 -17.55 -13.49
N GLN A 91 4.07 -18.19 -12.50
CA GLN A 91 4.35 -17.62 -11.19
C GLN A 91 5.83 -17.87 -10.83
N GLY A 92 6.50 -16.80 -10.42
CA GLY A 92 7.91 -16.77 -10.05
C GLY A 92 8.14 -15.93 -8.79
N GLY A 93 9.36 -15.40 -8.63
CA GLY A 93 9.70 -14.50 -7.52
C GLY A 93 9.86 -15.20 -6.16
N CYS A 94 10.12 -16.51 -6.15
CA CYS A 94 10.39 -17.29 -4.94
C CYS A 94 11.90 -17.58 -4.86
N PRO A 95 12.63 -17.01 -3.88
CA PRO A 95 14.07 -17.24 -3.72
C PRO A 95 14.45 -18.71 -3.52
N LEU A 96 13.55 -19.48 -2.90
CA LEU A 96 13.77 -20.91 -2.62
C LEU A 96 13.27 -21.82 -3.75
N GLY A 97 12.56 -21.29 -4.76
CA GLY A 97 11.99 -22.07 -5.85
C GLY A 97 10.87 -23.06 -5.45
N THR A 98 10.51 -23.14 -4.17
CA THR A 98 9.49 -24.06 -3.62
C THR A 98 8.06 -23.52 -3.72
N GLY A 99 7.90 -22.26 -4.13
CA GLY A 99 6.64 -21.53 -4.02
C GLY A 99 6.36 -20.99 -2.62
N THR A 100 7.24 -21.25 -1.65
CA THR A 100 7.22 -20.69 -0.30
C THR A 100 8.44 -19.80 -0.10
N GLY A 101 8.22 -18.55 0.29
CA GLY A 101 9.28 -17.54 0.40
C GLY A 101 8.78 -16.17 -0.02
N GLY A 102 9.55 -15.13 0.28
CA GLY A 102 9.18 -13.77 -0.03
C GLY A 102 10.31 -12.79 0.30
N PRO A 103 10.08 -11.48 0.15
CA PRO A 103 11.12 -10.47 0.30
C PRO A 103 11.50 -10.16 1.77
N GLY A 104 11.04 -10.99 2.72
CA GLY A 104 11.30 -10.80 4.15
C GLY A 104 10.38 -9.79 4.85
N TYR A 105 9.33 -9.30 4.19
CA TYR A 105 8.32 -8.41 4.78
C TYR A 105 6.91 -8.67 4.24
N ARG A 106 5.90 -8.08 4.90
CA ARG A 106 4.48 -8.12 4.53
C ARG A 106 3.94 -6.69 4.44
N PHE A 107 2.92 -6.49 3.62
CA PHE A 107 2.17 -5.24 3.49
C PHE A 107 1.01 -5.18 4.49
#